data_AF-A0A2V8I888-F1
#
_entry.id   AF-A0A2V8I888-F1
#
_cell.length_a   1.000
_cell.length_b   1.000
_cell.length_c   1.000
_cell.angle_alpha   90.00
_cell.angle_beta   90.00
_cell.angle_gamma   90.00
#
_symmetry.space_group_name_H-M   'P 1'
#
loop_
_entity.id
_entity.type
_entity.pdbx_description
1 polymer ?
#
loop_
_entity_poly.entity_id
_entity_poly.type
_entity_poly.pdbx_seq_one_letter_code
_entity_poly.pdbx_strand_id
1 'polypeptide(L)'
;MAAIVLLPSLVFAHHALQAEFEINKPSRHWTGTLKAVHFINPHSRFEIDVDEGGKTTTWTFETAAPNGLRRAGLSKNGFFEVGKTYTVIGYPARDGSPIAFVEQITLPDGRTIRIWFGDPNGSN
;
A
#
# COMPACT_ATOMS: atom_id res chain seq x y z
N MET A 1 -31.04 -15.14 32.28
CA MET A 1 -29.67 -15.11 31.73
C MET A 1 -29.71 -14.24 30.49
N ALA A 2 -29.12 -13.04 30.55
CA ALA A 2 -29.11 -12.10 29.44
C ALA A 2 -27.87 -12.37 28.59
N ALA A 3 -28.05 -12.84 27.36
CA ALA A 3 -26.96 -13.04 26.41
C ALA A 3 -26.50 -11.68 25.90
N ILE A 4 -25.30 -11.26 26.32
CA ILE A 4 -24.57 -10.14 25.72
C ILE A 4 -24.14 -10.60 24.33
N VAL A 5 -24.77 -10.07 23.29
CA VAL A 5 -24.26 -10.15 21.93
C VAL A 5 -23.28 -8.99 21.75
N LEU A 6 -21.98 -9.27 21.95
CA LEU A 6 -20.91 -8.43 21.42
C LEU A 6 -20.93 -8.58 19.90
N LEU A 7 -21.64 -7.68 19.22
CA LEU A 7 -21.42 -7.46 17.80
C LEU A 7 -19.97 -6.93 17.67
N PRO A 8 -19.07 -7.60 16.93
CA PRO A 8 -17.81 -6.97 16.56
C PRO A 8 -18.18 -5.75 15.73
N SER A 9 -17.96 -4.56 16.28
CA SER A 9 -18.05 -3.31 15.56
C SER A 9 -16.99 -3.34 14.45
N LEU A 10 -17.37 -3.82 13.26
CA LEU A 10 -16.69 -3.54 12.01
C LEU A 10 -16.92 -2.06 11.69
N VAL A 11 -16.31 -1.18 12.48
CA VAL A 11 -16.38 0.26 12.27
C VAL A 11 -15.05 0.72 11.69
N PHE A 12 -15.08 0.80 10.36
CA PHE A 12 -14.53 1.89 9.57
C PHE A 12 -13.05 2.24 9.84
N ALA A 13 -12.15 1.57 9.12
CA ALA A 13 -10.91 2.20 8.67
C ALA A 13 -11.20 3.25 7.57
N HIS A 14 -11.97 4.29 7.93
CA HIS A 14 -12.01 5.58 7.23
C HIS A 14 -11.27 6.63 8.10
N HIS A 15 -10.17 6.21 8.75
CA HIS A 15 -9.21 7.17 9.26
C HIS A 15 -8.61 7.87 8.05
N ALA A 16 -8.76 9.21 8.00
CA ALA A 16 -8.33 10.00 6.86
C ALA A 16 -6.90 9.61 6.51
N LEU A 17 -6.66 9.13 5.28
CA LEU A 17 -5.30 8.83 4.80
C LEU A 17 -4.36 10.02 5.01
N GLN A 18 -4.92 11.23 5.07
CA GLN A 18 -4.25 12.47 5.39
C GLN A 18 -3.67 12.57 6.81
N ALA A 19 -4.30 11.90 7.78
CA ALA A 19 -3.83 11.87 9.17
C ALA A 19 -2.57 11.01 9.31
N GLU A 20 -2.48 9.93 8.53
CA GLU A 20 -1.39 8.95 8.60
C GLU A 20 -0.28 9.23 7.58
N PHE A 21 -0.63 9.72 6.40
CA PHE A 21 0.29 9.91 5.27
C PHE A 21 0.36 11.36 4.81
N GLU A 22 1.48 11.71 4.17
CA GLU A 22 1.74 13.03 3.59
C GLU A 22 0.99 13.26 2.26
N ILE A 23 -0.30 12.92 2.15
CA ILE A 23 -1.04 12.94 0.88
C ILE A 23 -1.18 14.34 0.22
N ASN A 24 -1.00 15.41 1.01
CA ASN A 24 -1.03 16.79 0.52
C ASN A 24 0.34 17.30 0.05
N LYS A 25 1.38 16.45 0.12
CA LYS A 25 2.71 16.75 -0.39
C LYS A 25 2.91 16.04 -1.73
N PRO A 26 3.90 16.44 -2.54
CA PRO A 26 4.27 15.68 -3.73
C PRO A 26 4.56 14.21 -3.38
N SER A 27 4.09 13.29 -4.21
CA SER A 27 4.38 11.88 -4.04
C SER A 27 5.88 11.62 -4.21
N ARG A 28 6.39 10.64 -3.46
CA ARG A 28 7.79 10.21 -3.51
C ARG A 28 7.90 8.94 -4.33
N HIS A 29 9.10 8.72 -4.86
CA HIS A 29 9.42 7.59 -5.73
C HIS A 29 10.40 6.69 -5.00
N TRP A 30 10.10 5.39 -4.98
CA TRP A 30 10.98 4.35 -4.45
C TRP A 30 11.19 3.30 -5.52
N THR A 31 12.44 2.88 -5.72
CA THR A 31 12.77 1.76 -6.59
C THR A 31 13.56 0.75 -5.79
N GLY A 32 13.14 -0.50 -5.81
CA GLY A 32 13.78 -1.52 -4.99
C GLY A 32 13.28 -2.92 -5.30
N THR A 33 13.80 -3.88 -4.53
CA THR A 33 13.50 -5.30 -4.72
C THR A 33 12.33 -5.71 -3.84
N LEU A 34 11.32 -6.37 -4.43
CA LEU A 34 10.18 -6.89 -3.67
C LEU A 34 10.63 -8.00 -2.72
N LYS A 35 10.37 -7.80 -1.44
CA LYS A 35 10.75 -8.72 -0.36
C LYS A 35 9.59 -9.62 0.05
N ALA A 36 8.41 -9.04 0.25
CA ALA A 36 7.24 -9.78 0.72
C ALA A 36 5.93 -9.13 0.28
N VAL A 37 4.85 -9.91 0.23
CA VAL A 37 3.51 -9.42 -0.05
C VAL A 37 2.49 -10.06 0.88
N HIS A 38 1.67 -9.20 1.48
CA HIS A 38 0.68 -9.52 2.48
C HIS A 38 -0.70 -9.11 1.97
N PHE A 39 -1.43 -10.07 1.37
CA PHE A 39 -2.82 -9.87 0.95
C PHE A 39 -3.78 -10.11 2.12
N ILE A 40 -3.80 -9.18 3.07
CA ILE A 40 -4.66 -9.22 4.24
C ILE A 40 -5.79 -8.19 4.07
N ASN A 41 -6.99 -8.49 4.59
CA ASN A 41 -8.12 -7.56 4.68
C ASN A 41 -8.04 -6.86 6.05
N PRO A 42 -8.13 -5.52 6.20
CA PRO A 42 -8.69 -4.52 5.28
C PRO A 42 -7.74 -3.89 4.26
N HIS A 43 -6.42 -3.98 4.46
CA HIS A 43 -5.42 -3.39 3.56
C HIS A 43 -4.34 -4.38 3.17
N SER A 44 -4.17 -4.58 1.86
CA SER A 44 -3.03 -5.34 1.36
C SER A 44 -1.77 -4.50 1.47
N ARG A 45 -0.66 -5.16 1.82
CA ARG A 45 0.64 -4.53 1.98
C ARG A 45 1.71 -5.30 1.23
N PHE A 46 2.76 -4.62 0.83
CA PHE A 46 3.96 -5.28 0.30
C PHE A 46 5.22 -4.57 0.78
N GLU A 47 6.30 -5.32 0.89
CA GLU A 47 7.58 -4.83 1.38
C GLU A 47 8.58 -4.76 0.22
N ILE A 48 9.28 -3.65 0.09
CA ILE A 48 10.36 -3.46 -0.89
C ILE A 48 11.61 -2.99 -0.17
N ASP A 49 12.73 -3.64 -0.48
CA ASP A 49 14.05 -3.21 -0.07
C ASP A 49 14.57 -2.13 -1.03
N VAL A 50 14.71 -0.91 -0.53
CA VAL A 50 15.17 0.27 -1.28
C VAL A 50 16.59 0.60 -0.83
N ASP A 51 17.51 0.78 -1.77
CA ASP A 51 18.83 1.32 -1.47
C ASP A 51 18.79 2.85 -1.45
N GLU A 52 19.16 3.42 -0.32
CA GLU A 52 19.21 4.86 -0.09
C GLU A 52 20.65 5.28 0.17
N GLY A 53 21.50 5.18 -0.87
CA GLY A 53 22.90 5.60 -0.81
C GLY A 53 23.79 4.59 -0.10
N GLY A 54 23.60 3.29 -0.38
CA GLY A 54 24.36 2.19 0.21
C GLY A 54 23.80 1.66 1.52
N LYS A 55 22.68 2.20 2.00
CA LYS A 55 21.90 1.64 3.10
C LYS A 55 20.58 1.11 2.56
N THR A 56 20.32 -0.17 2.78
CA THR A 56 19.03 -0.78 2.45
C THR A 56 18.01 -0.50 3.55
N THR A 57 16.89 0.12 3.18
CA THR A 57 15.71 0.32 4.02
C THR A 57 14.55 -0.51 3.48
N THR A 58 13.97 -1.39 4.30
CA THR A 58 12.73 -2.09 3.93
C THR A 58 11.56 -1.13 4.11
N TRP A 59 10.93 -0.75 3.00
CA TRP A 59 9.72 0.07 2.97
C TRP A 59 8.48 -0.82 2.89
N THR A 60 7.49 -0.55 3.76
CA THR A 60 6.17 -1.18 3.71
C THR A 60 5.20 -0.28 2.96
N PHE A 61 4.62 -0.80 1.90
CA PHE A 61 3.68 -0.10 1.05
C PHE A 61 2.26 -0.57 1.31
N GLU A 62 1.41 0.35 1.75
CA GLU A 62 0.01 0.11 2.04
C GLU A 62 -0.88 0.49 0.85
N THR A 63 -1.87 -0.35 0.58
CA THR A 63 -2.74 -0.22 -0.59
C THR A 63 -4.22 -0.33 -0.21
N ALA A 64 -5.08 -0.20 -1.22
CA ALA A 64 -6.49 -0.54 -1.10
C ALA A 64 -6.70 -2.01 -0.65
N ALA A 65 -7.93 -2.32 -0.24
CA ALA A 65 -8.32 -3.69 0.06
C ALA A 65 -8.00 -4.65 -1.10
N PRO A 66 -7.78 -5.96 -0.84
CA PRO A 66 -7.47 -6.93 -1.90
C PRO A 66 -8.40 -6.89 -3.11
N ASN A 67 -9.69 -6.58 -2.90
CA ASN A 67 -10.67 -6.42 -3.97
C ASN A 67 -10.39 -5.20 -4.86
N GLY A 68 -9.94 -4.09 -4.28
CA GLY A 68 -9.49 -2.90 -5.01
C GLY A 68 -8.25 -3.20 -5.85
N LEU A 69 -7.29 -3.94 -5.29
CA LEU A 69 -6.11 -4.40 -6.05
C LEU A 69 -6.50 -5.29 -7.23
N ARG A 70 -7.40 -6.26 -7.02
CA ARG A 70 -7.90 -7.11 -8.13
C ARG A 70 -8.60 -6.29 -9.21
N ARG A 71 -9.39 -5.27 -8.87
CA ARG A 71 -10.01 -4.33 -9.82
C ARG A 71 -8.97 -3.51 -10.59
N ALA A 72 -7.87 -3.13 -9.94
CA ALA A 72 -6.73 -2.46 -10.56
C ALA A 72 -5.85 -3.42 -11.40
N GLY A 73 -6.18 -4.72 -11.44
CA GLY A 73 -5.42 -5.73 -12.17
C GLY A 73 -4.23 -6.32 -11.40
N LEU A 74 -4.05 -5.96 -10.12
CA LEU A 74 -3.01 -6.49 -9.23
C LEU A 74 -3.59 -7.68 -8.45
N SER A 75 -3.38 -8.89 -8.96
CA SER A 75 -3.72 -10.12 -8.24
C SER A 75 -2.48 -10.75 -7.61
N LYS A 76 -2.65 -11.49 -6.50
CA LYS A 76 -1.56 -12.25 -5.85
C LYS A 76 -0.84 -13.18 -6.82
N ASN A 77 -1.56 -13.69 -7.82
CA ASN A 77 -1.01 -14.61 -8.80
C ASN A 77 -0.57 -13.81 -10.04
N GLY A 78 0.75 -13.76 -10.27
CA GLY A 78 1.35 -13.31 -11.53
C GLY A 78 1.84 -11.86 -11.61
N PHE A 79 1.59 -11.02 -10.60
CA PHE A 79 2.02 -9.61 -10.62
C PHE A 79 3.11 -9.26 -9.62
N PHE A 80 3.13 -9.96 -8.49
CA PHE A 80 4.12 -9.79 -7.44
C PHE A 80 5.07 -10.98 -7.42
N GLU A 81 6.30 -10.74 -7.87
CA GLU A 81 7.38 -11.71 -7.89
C GLU A 81 8.46 -11.24 -6.91
N VAL A 82 8.61 -11.97 -5.80
CA VAL A 82 9.66 -11.69 -4.82
C VAL A 82 11.02 -11.78 -5.50
N GLY A 83 11.90 -10.83 -5.22
CA GLY A 83 13.22 -10.72 -5.84
C GLY A 83 13.26 -9.92 -7.14
N LYS A 84 12.13 -9.40 -7.64
CA LYS A 84 12.10 -8.48 -8.79
C LYS A 84 12.10 -7.03 -8.36
N THR A 85 12.54 -6.16 -9.26
CA THR A 85 12.56 -4.72 -9.05
C THR A 85 11.22 -4.09 -9.39
N TYR A 86 10.69 -3.29 -8.47
CA TYR A 86 9.48 -2.49 -8.66
C TYR A 86 9.80 -1.03 -8.39
N THR A 87 9.07 -0.14 -9.06
CA THR A 87 9.07 1.28 -8.74
C THR A 87 7.70 1.65 -8.17
N VAL A 88 7.69 2.30 -7.02
CA VAL A 88 6.47 2.74 -6.33
C VAL A 88 6.46 4.24 -6.24
N ILE A 89 5.30 4.83 -6.53
CA ILE A 89 5.01 6.23 -6.30
C ILE A 89 3.91 6.30 -5.24
N GLY A 90 4.12 7.12 -4.22
CA GLY A 90 3.18 7.19 -3.11
C GLY A 90 3.55 8.24 -2.06
N TYR A 91 2.84 8.19 -0.94
CA TYR A 91 2.94 9.18 0.13
C TYR A 91 3.48 8.52 1.40
N PRO A 92 4.61 8.97 1.94
CA PRO A 92 5.17 8.39 3.15
C PRO A 92 4.30 8.71 4.37
N ALA A 93 4.45 7.90 5.41
CA ALA A 93 3.85 8.12 6.71
C ALA A 93 4.40 9.40 7.35
N ARG A 94 3.55 10.10 8.10
CA ARG A 94 3.89 11.38 8.75
C ARG A 94 4.79 11.21 9.97
N ASP A 95 4.78 10.04 10.58
CA ASP A 95 5.56 9.71 11.78
C ASP A 95 7.03 9.37 11.48
N GLY A 96 7.40 9.34 10.19
CA GLY A 96 8.76 9.03 9.73
C GLY A 96 9.08 7.54 9.68
N SER A 97 8.11 6.66 9.95
CA SER A 97 8.26 5.23 9.70
C SER A 97 8.47 4.96 8.20
N PRO A 98 9.16 3.88 7.81
CA PRO A 98 9.34 3.49 6.41
C PRO A 98 8.06 2.83 5.87
N ILE A 99 6.92 3.50 6.04
CA ILE A 99 5.61 3.10 5.56
C ILE A 99 5.13 4.15 4.56
N ALA A 100 4.53 3.73 3.46
CA ALA A 100 3.96 4.65 2.48
C ALA A 100 2.65 4.13 1.91
N PHE A 101 1.72 5.05 1.64
CA PHE A 101 0.49 4.75 0.91
C PHE A 101 0.74 4.82 -0.60
N VAL A 102 0.32 3.79 -1.32
CA VAL A 102 0.63 3.66 -2.75
C VAL A 102 -0.36 4.43 -3.61
N GLU A 103 0.16 5.32 -4.44
CA GLU A 103 -0.58 5.93 -5.53
C GLU A 103 -0.51 5.06 -6.79
N GLN A 104 0.71 4.65 -7.15
CA GLN A 104 1.01 3.95 -8.39
C GLN A 104 2.18 2.99 -8.20
N ILE A 105 2.14 1.86 -8.90
CA ILE A 105 3.23 0.90 -8.97
C ILE A 105 3.59 0.60 -10.43
N THR A 106 4.89 0.57 -10.72
CA THR A 106 5.45 0.11 -11.98
C THR A 106 6.03 -1.28 -11.78
N LEU A 107 5.55 -2.22 -12.58
CA LEU A 107 5.94 -3.63 -12.58
C LEU A 107 7.28 -3.84 -13.31
N PRO A 108 7.94 -5.00 -13.12
CA PRO A 108 9.20 -5.33 -13.80
C PRO A 108 9.09 -5.36 -15.34
N ASP A 109 7.89 -5.60 -15.87
CA ASP A 109 7.60 -5.59 -17.31
C ASP A 109 7.36 -4.18 -17.88
N GLY A 110 7.49 -3.14 -17.05
CA GLY A 110 7.30 -1.74 -17.41
C GLY A 110 5.85 -1.27 -17.39
N ARG A 111 4.88 -2.16 -17.09
CA ARG A 111 3.48 -1.76 -16.94
C ARG A 111 3.28 -0.98 -15.64
N THR A 112 2.57 0.12 -15.77
CA THR A 112 2.23 0.99 -14.65
C THR A 112 0.77 0.80 -14.27
N ILE A 113 0.51 0.57 -12.98
CA ILE A 113 -0.83 0.42 -12.42
C ILE A 113 -1.05 1.50 -11.37
N ARG A 114 -2.06 2.34 -11.61
CA ARG A 114 -2.51 3.34 -10.64
C ARG A 114 -3.52 2.68 -9.69
N ILE A 115 -3.23 2.73 -8.39
CA ILE A 115 -4.03 2.12 -7.33
C ILE A 115 -4.96 3.15 -6.69
N TRP A 116 -4.50 4.39 -6.57
CA TRP A 116 -5.27 5.47 -5.96
C TRP A 116 -5.42 6.66 -6.92
N PHE A 117 -6.63 7.24 -6.93
CA PHE A 117 -7.04 8.26 -7.90
C PHE A 117 -7.10 9.68 -7.33
N GLY A 118 -6.77 9.90 -6.06
CA GLY A 118 -6.81 11.24 -5.47
C GLY A 118 -7.86 11.47 -4.39
N ASP A 119 -8.73 10.50 -4.07
CA ASP A 119 -9.75 10.67 -3.04
C ASP A 119 -9.24 10.21 -1.65
N PRO A 120 -8.98 11.14 -0.70
CA PRO A 120 -8.53 10.82 0.65
C PRO A 120 -9.53 10.01 1.47
N ASN A 121 -10.81 10.00 1.05
CA ASN A 121 -11.92 9.35 1.73
C ASN A 121 -12.29 7.99 1.13
N GLY A 122 -11.60 7.54 0.08
CA GLY A 122 -11.74 6.18 -0.46
C GLY A 122 -13.07 5.86 -1.15
N SER A 123 -13.80 6.86 -1.67
CA SER A 123 -15.03 6.64 -2.42
C SER A 123 -14.71 6.26 -3.88
N ASN A 124 -14.42 4.98 -4.15
CA ASN A 124 -14.46 4.45 -5.52
C ASN A 124 -15.05 3.05 -5.69
#